data_AF-A0A0B1TP91-F1
#
_entry.id   AF-A0A0B1TP91-F1
#
_cell.length_a   1.000
_cell.length_b   1.000
_cell.length_c   1.000
_cell.angle_alpha   90.00
_cell.angle_beta   90.00
_cell.angle_gamma   90.00
#
_symmetry.space_group_name_H-M   'P 1'
#
loop_
_entity.id
_entity.type
_entity.pdbx_description
1 polymer ?
#
loop_
_entity_poly.entity_id
_entity_poly.type
_entity_poly.pdbx_seq_one_letter_code
_entity_poly.pdbx_strand_id
1 'polypeptide(L)'
;INAADAENSAFGKHGIPPNDVFIPPEWTPLEEKYLPCLDRKCVCPYFNGTAQGNDCILQSGKLLQRGLRQELRALDDSARKQFEDTLNYIKSTGLYNRIARVHKYSGVHSGPAFAGWHREYLKRFELVIRRFLPDTNMGVPYWDSTLDSELPNPRDSIIFTDIFLGDVDENGFVVTGPYANWTTMEGRHAILRRFGANSAGELLSNARVDWIANNPDMNMVLGSTMPLTVWPFKKITKSFLIDEPFSIINYRTKLLS
;
A
#
# COMPACT_ATOMS: atom_id res chain seq x y z
N ILE A 1 2.49 -33.52 0.23
CA ILE A 1 1.91 -32.18 -0.02
C ILE A 1 0.62 -32.42 -0.80
N ASN A 2 -0.54 -32.03 -0.26
CA ASN A 2 -1.79 -32.11 -0.99
C ASN A 2 -2.11 -30.70 -1.52
N ALA A 3 -2.28 -30.55 -2.84
CA ALA A 3 -2.52 -29.26 -3.48
C ALA A 3 -3.75 -28.51 -2.93
N ALA A 4 -4.67 -29.25 -2.31
CA ALA A 4 -5.90 -28.75 -1.70
C ALA A 4 -5.68 -27.72 -0.57
N ASP A 5 -4.57 -27.78 0.18
CA ASP A 5 -4.38 -26.88 1.35
C ASP A 5 -3.84 -25.50 0.95
N ALA A 6 -3.14 -25.39 -0.17
CA ALA A 6 -2.71 -24.12 -0.74
C ALA A 6 -3.92 -23.31 -1.27
N GLU A 7 -4.98 -23.99 -1.70
CA GLU A 7 -6.23 -23.36 -2.16
C GLU A 7 -7.05 -22.73 -1.03
N ASN A 8 -6.79 -23.03 0.24
CA ASN A 8 -7.53 -22.46 1.36
C ASN A 8 -6.96 -21.11 1.85
N SER A 9 -5.85 -20.63 1.29
CA SER A 9 -5.30 -19.33 1.63
C SER A 9 -6.04 -18.20 0.92
N ALA A 10 -6.63 -17.27 1.69
CA ALA A 10 -7.16 -16.01 1.14
C ALA A 10 -6.06 -14.99 0.73
N PHE A 11 -4.77 -15.34 0.85
CA PHE A 11 -3.65 -14.47 0.45
C PHE A 11 -3.58 -14.35 -1.09
N GLY A 12 -3.63 -13.13 -1.63
CA GLY A 12 -3.56 -12.89 -3.07
C GLY A 12 -4.77 -13.36 -3.89
N LYS A 13 -5.86 -13.79 -3.23
CA LYS A 13 -7.13 -14.14 -3.89
C LYS A 13 -8.05 -12.93 -3.95
N HIS A 14 -8.17 -12.33 -5.12
CA HIS A 14 -9.17 -11.30 -5.38
C HIS A 14 -10.53 -11.98 -5.56
N GLY A 15 -11.52 -11.61 -4.74
CA GLY A 15 -12.92 -12.01 -4.96
C GLY A 15 -13.45 -11.24 -6.15
N ILE A 16 -13.33 -11.80 -7.34
CA ILE A 16 -13.82 -11.22 -8.59
C ILE A 16 -15.34 -11.45 -8.63
N PRO A 17 -16.17 -10.40 -8.63
CA PRO A 17 -17.61 -10.57 -8.84
C PRO A 17 -17.87 -11.38 -10.11
N PRO A 18 -18.92 -12.22 -10.17
CA PRO A 18 -19.25 -12.97 -11.38
C PRO A 18 -19.40 -12.10 -12.65
N ASN A 19 -19.69 -10.81 -12.47
CA ASN A 19 -19.86 -9.82 -13.53
C ASN A 19 -18.68 -8.82 -13.63
N ASP A 20 -17.50 -9.12 -13.07
CA ASP A 20 -16.32 -8.26 -13.19
C ASP A 20 -15.90 -8.19 -14.66
N VAL A 21 -15.84 -6.97 -15.19
CA VAL A 21 -15.31 -6.73 -16.53
C VAL A 21 -13.82 -6.53 -16.40
N PHE A 22 -13.01 -7.33 -17.11
CA PHE A 22 -11.58 -7.08 -17.21
C PHE A 22 -11.34 -5.70 -17.85
N ILE A 23 -10.68 -4.83 -17.10
CA ILE A 23 -10.24 -3.53 -17.60
C ILE A 23 -8.71 -3.56 -17.58
N PRO A 24 -8.02 -3.39 -18.71
CA PRO A 24 -6.57 -3.50 -18.75
C PRO A 24 -5.92 -2.43 -17.85
N PRO A 25 -4.85 -2.78 -17.11
CA PRO A 25 -4.13 -1.84 -16.27
C PRO A 25 -3.16 -1.00 -17.11
N GLU A 26 -3.71 -0.14 -17.96
CA GLU A 26 -2.91 0.69 -18.86
C GLU A 26 -2.36 1.92 -18.15
N TRP A 27 -1.09 2.22 -18.39
CA TRP A 27 -0.51 3.51 -18.09
C TRP A 27 -0.86 4.48 -19.23
N THR A 28 -1.00 5.76 -18.93
CA THR A 28 -1.04 6.77 -19.99
C THR A 28 0.31 6.82 -20.71
N PRO A 29 0.39 7.31 -21.96
CA PRO A 29 1.66 7.49 -22.65
C PRO A 29 2.68 8.33 -21.85
N LEU A 30 2.18 9.26 -21.04
CA LEU A 30 3.00 10.05 -20.12
C LEU A 30 3.60 9.20 -19.00
N GLU A 31 2.79 8.39 -18.33
CA GLU A 31 3.22 7.50 -17.25
C GLU A 31 4.14 6.39 -17.77
N GLU A 32 3.80 5.77 -18.89
CA GLU A 32 4.61 4.74 -19.57
C GLU A 32 6.02 5.24 -19.86
N LYS A 33 6.13 6.49 -20.30
CA LYS A 33 7.41 7.12 -20.63
C LYS A 33 8.27 7.42 -19.40
N TYR A 34 7.67 7.88 -18.30
CA TYR A 34 8.43 8.48 -17.20
C TYR A 34 8.44 7.69 -15.88
N LEU A 35 7.46 6.84 -15.60
CA LEU A 35 7.46 6.00 -14.40
C LEU A 35 8.61 4.98 -14.33
N PRO A 36 9.18 4.49 -15.45
CA PRO A 36 10.38 3.66 -15.44
C PRO A 36 11.68 4.40 -15.09
N CYS A 37 11.68 5.74 -15.08
CA CYS A 37 12.89 6.53 -14.83
C CYS A 37 13.56 6.17 -13.50
N LEU A 38 14.90 6.17 -13.51
CA LEU A 38 15.75 5.84 -12.37
C LEU A 38 16.53 7.06 -11.83
N ASP A 39 16.47 8.19 -12.53
CA ASP A 39 17.14 9.43 -12.15
C ASP A 39 16.22 10.66 -12.30
N ARG A 40 16.65 11.77 -11.71
CA ARG A 40 15.89 13.03 -11.68
C ARG A 40 15.75 13.66 -13.06
N LYS A 41 16.79 13.56 -13.90
CA LYS A 41 16.80 14.15 -15.23
C LYS A 41 15.72 13.52 -16.12
N CYS A 42 15.62 12.19 -16.08
CA CYS A 42 14.65 11.40 -16.82
C CYS A 42 13.22 11.72 -16.38
N VAL A 43 12.95 11.74 -15.07
CA VAL A 43 11.59 11.95 -14.54
C VAL A 43 11.17 13.42 -14.53
N CYS A 44 12.10 14.36 -14.76
CA CYS A 44 11.83 15.79 -14.62
C CYS A 44 10.62 16.30 -15.42
N PRO A 45 10.42 15.92 -16.70
CA PRO A 45 9.24 16.35 -17.45
C PRO A 45 7.94 15.82 -16.87
N TYR A 46 7.96 14.70 -16.13
CA TYR A 46 6.81 14.18 -15.40
C TYR A 46 6.41 15.04 -14.19
N PHE A 47 7.25 15.97 -13.77
CA PHE A 47 6.88 16.97 -12.76
C PHE A 47 6.72 18.37 -13.37
N ASN A 48 6.62 18.45 -14.71
CA ASN A 48 6.64 19.71 -15.47
C ASN A 48 7.85 20.59 -15.11
N GLY A 49 8.96 19.97 -14.70
CA GLY A 49 10.19 20.66 -14.32
C GLY A 49 11.14 20.88 -15.50
N THR A 50 12.16 21.69 -15.25
CA THR A 50 13.27 21.93 -16.19
C THR A 50 14.51 21.21 -15.69
N ALA A 51 15.07 20.34 -16.53
CA ALA A 51 16.31 19.65 -16.21
C ALA A 51 17.51 20.61 -16.33
N GLN A 52 18.34 20.68 -15.29
CA GLN A 52 19.61 21.41 -15.28
C GLN A 52 20.72 20.44 -14.86
N GLY A 53 21.53 19.98 -15.83
CA GLY A 53 22.49 18.91 -15.58
C GLY A 53 21.78 17.61 -15.17
N ASN A 54 22.02 17.14 -13.94
CA ASN A 54 21.37 15.96 -13.36
C ASN A 54 20.22 16.32 -12.39
N ASP A 55 19.97 17.61 -12.20
CA ASP A 55 18.93 18.12 -11.31
C ASP A 55 17.66 18.49 -12.09
N CYS A 56 16.55 18.59 -11.35
CA CYS A 56 15.26 18.97 -11.90
C CYS A 56 14.69 20.12 -11.08
N ILE A 57 14.50 21.27 -11.70
CA ILE A 57 13.93 22.46 -11.08
C ILE A 57 12.43 22.49 -11.39
N LEU A 58 11.61 22.43 -10.34
CA LEU A 58 10.15 22.46 -10.44
C LEU A 58 9.66 23.85 -10.85
N GLN A 59 8.40 23.94 -11.29
CA GLN A 59 7.77 25.24 -11.63
C GLN A 59 7.74 26.22 -10.45
N SER A 60 7.72 25.70 -9.22
CA SER A 60 7.83 26.48 -7.99
C SER A 60 9.23 27.06 -7.72
N GLY A 61 10.23 26.73 -8.56
CA GLY A 61 11.64 27.06 -8.34
C GLY A 61 12.37 26.12 -7.37
N LYS A 62 11.65 25.22 -6.71
CA LYS A 62 12.25 24.21 -5.81
C LYS A 62 12.96 23.12 -6.61
N LEU A 63 14.03 22.58 -6.03
CA LEU A 63 14.67 21.37 -6.54
C LEU A 63 13.80 20.15 -6.24
N LEU A 64 13.59 19.30 -7.24
CA LEU A 64 12.98 17.98 -7.07
C LEU A 64 13.96 17.06 -6.31
N GLN A 65 13.55 16.63 -5.13
CA GLN A 65 14.30 15.71 -4.29
C GLN A 65 13.72 14.30 -4.31
N ARG A 66 14.38 13.37 -3.62
CA ARG A 66 13.78 12.06 -3.32
C ARG A 66 12.58 12.30 -2.40
N GLY A 67 11.51 11.55 -2.59
CA GLY A 67 10.34 11.65 -1.71
C GLY A 67 10.71 11.27 -0.29
N LEU A 68 10.46 12.16 0.67
CA LEU A 68 10.67 11.87 2.09
C LEU A 68 9.45 11.13 2.63
N ARG A 69 9.59 9.83 2.90
CA ARG A 69 8.54 9.04 3.55
C ARG A 69 8.66 9.19 5.06
N GLN A 70 7.55 9.52 5.70
CA GLN A 70 7.46 9.68 7.15
C GLN A 70 6.37 8.76 7.70
N GLU A 71 6.47 8.46 8.99
CA GLU A 71 5.42 7.73 9.70
C GLU A 71 4.14 8.58 9.72
N LEU A 72 3.00 7.98 9.44
CA LEU A 72 1.73 8.69 9.23
C LEU A 72 1.31 9.56 10.43
N ARG A 73 1.57 9.12 11.66
CA ARG A 73 1.27 9.85 12.91
C ARG A 73 2.32 10.92 13.23
N ALA A 74 3.49 10.88 12.57
CA ALA A 74 4.54 11.89 12.70
C ALA A 74 4.43 13.03 11.67
N LEU A 75 3.48 12.95 10.75
CA LEU A 75 3.18 14.06 9.84
C LEU A 75 2.47 15.19 10.59
N ASP A 76 2.84 16.43 10.26
CA ASP A 76 2.05 17.60 10.64
C ASP A 76 0.64 17.49 10.04
N ASP A 77 -0.38 17.98 10.77
CA ASP A 77 -1.77 17.92 10.34
C ASP A 77 -1.98 18.51 8.93
N SER A 78 -1.26 19.58 8.59
CA SER A 78 -1.34 20.18 7.27
C SER A 78 -0.78 19.28 6.16
N ALA A 79 0.32 18.57 6.41
CA ALA A 79 0.92 17.64 5.46
C ALA A 79 0.06 16.37 5.31
N ARG A 80 -0.46 15.84 6.43
CA ARG A 80 -1.40 14.72 6.42
C ARG A 80 -2.63 15.05 5.59
N LYS A 81 -3.27 16.19 5.86
CA LYS A 81 -4.47 16.63 5.13
C LYS A 81 -4.19 16.86 3.64
N GLN A 82 -3.06 17.47 3.28
CA GLN A 82 -2.68 17.62 1.87
C GLN A 82 -2.59 16.26 1.16
N PHE A 83 -2.00 15.26 1.82
CA PHE A 83 -1.91 13.93 1.26
C PHE A 83 -3.28 13.25 1.12
N GLU A 84 -4.13 13.33 2.15
CA GLU A 84 -5.50 12.82 2.14
C GLU A 84 -6.35 13.47 1.03
N ASP A 85 -6.29 14.80 0.92
CA ASP A 85 -6.98 15.57 -0.11
C ASP A 85 -6.50 15.17 -1.52
N THR A 86 -5.18 15.01 -1.72
CA THR A 86 -4.62 14.54 -3.00
C THR A 86 -5.07 13.11 -3.33
N LEU A 87 -5.10 12.20 -2.36
CA LEU A 87 -5.61 10.84 -2.56
C LEU A 87 -7.08 10.84 -2.97
N ASN A 88 -7.91 11.63 -2.28
CA ASN A 88 -9.32 11.80 -2.61
C ASN A 88 -9.53 12.37 -4.01
N TYR A 89 -8.70 13.34 -4.42
CA TYR A 89 -8.70 13.89 -5.76
C TYR A 89 -8.34 12.83 -6.82
N ILE A 90 -7.25 12.07 -6.63
CA ILE A 90 -6.90 11.03 -7.61
C ILE A 90 -7.88 9.86 -7.60
N LYS A 91 -8.59 9.62 -6.49
CA LYS A 91 -9.70 8.66 -6.42
C LYS A 91 -10.89 9.13 -7.25
N SER A 92 -11.32 10.38 -7.09
CA SER A 92 -12.50 10.93 -7.80
C SER A 92 -12.30 11.03 -9.32
N THR A 93 -11.06 11.22 -9.77
CA THR A 93 -10.71 11.21 -11.21
C THR A 93 -10.60 9.79 -11.80
N GLY A 94 -10.68 8.75 -10.99
CA GLY A 94 -10.48 7.35 -11.39
C GLY A 94 -9.00 6.94 -11.56
N LEU A 95 -8.07 7.86 -11.34
CA LEU A 95 -6.63 7.61 -11.45
C LEU A 95 -6.16 6.59 -10.40
N TYR A 96 -6.62 6.70 -9.15
CA TYR A 96 -6.34 5.72 -8.11
C TYR A 96 -6.72 4.30 -8.56
N ASN A 97 -7.93 4.13 -9.11
CA ASN A 97 -8.43 2.85 -9.59
C ASN A 97 -7.60 2.30 -10.78
N ARG A 98 -7.12 3.17 -11.68
CA ARG A 98 -6.25 2.75 -12.78
C ARG A 98 -4.93 2.16 -12.28
N ILE A 99 -4.28 2.83 -11.34
CA ILE A 99 -3.02 2.37 -10.74
C ILE A 99 -3.27 1.11 -9.90
N ALA A 100 -4.42 1.03 -9.25
CA ALA A 100 -4.85 -0.12 -8.48
C ALA A 100 -5.00 -1.38 -9.34
N ARG A 101 -5.56 -1.27 -10.56
CA ARG A 101 -5.70 -2.41 -11.47
C ARG A 101 -4.38 -3.09 -11.80
N VAL A 102 -3.26 -2.35 -11.82
CA VAL A 102 -1.92 -2.92 -12.05
C VAL A 102 -1.61 -3.99 -11.02
N HIS A 103 -1.94 -3.76 -9.75
CA HIS A 103 -1.78 -4.78 -8.69
C HIS A 103 -2.81 -5.88 -8.80
N LYS A 104 -4.11 -5.54 -8.94
CA LYS A 104 -5.24 -6.49 -9.05
C LYS A 104 -4.96 -7.61 -10.06
N TYR A 105 -4.34 -7.29 -11.19
CA TYR A 105 -4.10 -8.25 -12.28
C TYR A 105 -2.67 -8.80 -12.35
N SER A 106 -1.79 -8.44 -11.41
CA SER A 106 -0.38 -8.85 -11.47
C SER A 106 -0.08 -10.23 -10.88
N GLY A 107 -0.89 -10.72 -9.92
CA GLY A 107 -0.67 -12.02 -9.28
C GLY A 107 0.67 -12.17 -8.52
N VAL A 108 1.26 -11.07 -8.06
CA VAL A 108 2.65 -11.00 -7.51
C VAL A 108 2.77 -11.30 -6.02
N HIS A 109 1.98 -12.25 -5.57
CA HIS A 109 1.84 -12.66 -4.18
C HIS A 109 2.48 -14.05 -3.99
N SER A 110 3.10 -14.30 -2.83
CA SER A 110 3.59 -15.63 -2.41
C SER A 110 4.83 -16.12 -3.14
N GLY A 111 5.82 -15.25 -3.35
CA GLY A 111 7.07 -15.62 -4.00
C GLY A 111 8.16 -14.57 -3.85
N PRO A 112 9.39 -14.86 -4.29
CA PRO A 112 10.55 -14.01 -4.05
C PRO A 112 10.47 -12.65 -4.75
N ALA A 113 9.63 -12.53 -5.77
CA ALA A 113 9.38 -11.26 -6.46
C ALA A 113 8.54 -10.28 -5.63
N PHE A 114 7.85 -10.71 -4.57
CA PHE A 114 6.91 -9.88 -3.82
C PHE A 114 7.52 -8.55 -3.38
N ALA A 115 8.65 -8.57 -2.66
CA ALA A 115 9.24 -7.36 -2.10
C ALA A 115 9.76 -6.41 -3.19
N GLY A 116 10.40 -6.96 -4.23
CA GLY A 116 10.91 -6.18 -5.37
C GLY A 116 9.78 -5.55 -6.19
N TRP A 117 8.74 -6.33 -6.49
CA TRP A 117 7.60 -5.86 -7.25
C TRP A 117 6.84 -4.76 -6.49
N HIS A 118 6.55 -4.96 -5.20
CA HIS A 118 5.83 -3.95 -4.41
C HIS A 118 6.67 -2.69 -4.20
N ARG A 119 8.01 -2.81 -4.09
CA ARG A 119 8.91 -1.65 -4.03
C ARG A 119 8.82 -0.81 -5.30
N GLU A 120 8.87 -1.44 -6.47
CA GLU A 120 8.76 -0.73 -7.75
C GLU A 120 7.35 -0.19 -7.97
N TYR A 121 6.31 -0.95 -7.64
CA TYR A 121 4.93 -0.50 -7.70
C TYR A 121 4.71 0.76 -6.85
N LEU A 122 5.19 0.73 -5.60
CA LEU A 122 5.11 1.86 -4.68
C LEU A 122 5.93 3.07 -5.14
N LYS A 123 7.10 2.87 -5.78
CA LYS A 123 7.86 3.95 -6.42
C LYS A 123 6.99 4.65 -7.48
N ARG A 124 6.32 3.87 -8.35
CA ARG A 124 5.46 4.40 -9.41
C ARG A 124 4.23 5.10 -8.86
N PHE A 125 3.57 4.50 -7.87
CA PHE A 125 2.45 5.12 -7.15
C PHE A 125 2.84 6.44 -6.50
N GLU A 126 4.00 6.48 -5.85
CA GLU A 126 4.55 7.70 -5.24
C GLU A 126 4.82 8.79 -6.30
N LEU A 127 5.42 8.46 -7.45
CA LEU A 127 5.61 9.43 -8.53
C LEU A 127 4.28 10.04 -8.97
N VAL A 128 3.24 9.21 -9.16
CA VAL A 128 1.91 9.69 -9.57
C VAL A 128 1.31 10.63 -8.53
N ILE A 129 1.30 10.25 -7.25
CA ILE A 129 0.74 11.10 -6.19
C ILE A 129 1.50 12.41 -6.07
N ARG A 130 2.84 12.35 -6.09
CA ARG A 130 3.70 13.54 -5.96
C ARG A 130 3.48 14.57 -7.06
N ARG A 131 3.03 14.14 -8.25
CA ARG A 131 2.65 15.05 -9.33
C ARG A 131 1.45 15.94 -8.96
N PHE A 132 0.60 15.50 -8.02
CA PHE A 132 -0.59 16.22 -7.57
C PHE A 132 -0.48 16.76 -6.14
N LEU A 133 0.63 16.50 -5.44
CA LEU A 133 0.89 17.07 -4.11
C LEU A 133 1.35 18.53 -4.22
N PRO A 134 0.89 19.43 -3.31
CA PRO A 134 1.44 20.77 -3.19
C PRO A 134 2.94 20.76 -2.87
N ASP A 135 3.38 19.85 -1.99
CA ASP A 135 4.79 19.55 -1.79
C ASP A 135 5.21 18.29 -2.56
N THR A 136 5.79 18.50 -3.74
CA THR A 136 6.32 17.41 -4.59
C THR A 136 7.46 16.61 -3.93
N ASN A 137 8.06 17.07 -2.82
CA ASN A 137 9.11 16.34 -2.12
C ASN A 137 8.58 15.46 -0.96
N MET A 138 7.29 15.56 -0.63
CA MET A 138 6.65 14.62 0.28
C MET A 138 6.56 13.22 -0.37
N GLY A 139 7.04 12.20 0.32
CA GLY A 139 6.90 10.80 -0.09
C GLY A 139 5.55 10.22 0.38
N VAL A 140 5.20 9.03 -0.13
CA VAL A 140 4.06 8.29 0.42
C VAL A 140 4.39 7.92 1.88
N PRO A 141 3.61 8.38 2.87
CA PRO A 141 3.91 8.07 4.26
C PRO A 141 3.63 6.59 4.52
N TYR A 142 4.30 6.06 5.54
CA TYR A 142 4.14 4.68 5.96
C TYR A 142 3.41 4.62 7.30
N TRP A 143 2.72 3.52 7.54
CA TRP A 143 2.15 3.23 8.84
C TRP A 143 3.00 2.14 9.53
N ASP A 144 3.58 2.51 10.67
CA ASP A 144 4.36 1.60 11.50
C ASP A 144 3.43 0.77 12.41
N SER A 145 3.02 -0.39 11.91
CA SER A 145 2.15 -1.31 12.64
C SER A 145 2.79 -1.94 13.88
N THR A 146 4.12 -1.84 14.03
CA THR A 146 4.80 -2.36 15.22
C THR A 146 4.36 -1.64 16.48
N LEU A 147 4.11 -0.33 16.38
CA LEU A 147 3.59 0.47 17.49
C LEU A 147 2.20 0.00 17.93
N ASP A 148 1.35 -0.38 16.98
CA ASP A 148 -0.01 -0.83 17.25
C ASP A 148 -0.07 -2.30 17.68
N SER A 149 0.95 -3.09 17.32
CA SER A 149 1.07 -4.50 17.73
C SER A 149 1.27 -4.66 19.24
N GLU A 150 1.81 -3.62 19.90
CA GLU A 150 2.10 -3.60 21.34
C GLU A 150 0.89 -3.14 22.18
N LEU A 151 -0.22 -2.75 21.54
CA LEU A 151 -1.44 -2.39 22.25
C LEU A 151 -2.08 -3.65 22.89
N PRO A 152 -2.72 -3.53 24.08
CA PRO A 152 -3.48 -4.64 24.66
C PRO A 152 -4.54 -5.20 23.71
N ASN A 153 -5.13 -4.30 22.91
CA ASN A 153 -5.98 -4.63 21.78
C ASN A 153 -5.57 -3.75 20.59
N PRO A 154 -4.93 -4.32 19.55
CA PRO A 154 -4.53 -3.59 18.35
C PRO A 154 -5.65 -2.85 17.62
N ARG A 155 -6.92 -3.25 17.83
CA ARG A 155 -8.08 -2.56 17.25
C ARG A 155 -8.32 -1.17 17.83
N ASP A 156 -7.76 -0.91 19.01
CA ASP A 156 -7.90 0.39 19.69
C ASP A 156 -6.87 1.41 19.17
N SER A 157 -6.13 1.07 18.10
CA SER A 157 -5.20 1.99 17.46
C SER A 157 -5.91 3.24 16.94
N ILE A 158 -5.31 4.40 17.20
CA ILE A 158 -5.74 5.69 16.64
C ILE A 158 -5.79 5.68 15.11
N ILE A 159 -5.03 4.78 14.46
CA ILE A 159 -4.99 4.69 13.01
C ILE A 159 -6.38 4.36 12.43
N PHE A 160 -7.27 3.67 13.18
CA PHE A 160 -8.65 3.37 12.75
C PHE A 160 -9.68 4.41 13.21
N THR A 161 -9.26 5.64 13.44
CA THR A 161 -10.16 6.75 13.79
C THR A 161 -10.30 7.73 12.62
N ASP A 162 -11.25 8.66 12.75
CA ASP A 162 -11.55 9.73 11.80
C ASP A 162 -10.34 10.60 11.46
N ILE A 163 -9.32 10.62 12.32
CA ILE A 163 -8.08 11.39 12.13
C ILE A 163 -7.21 10.79 11.01
N PHE A 164 -7.29 9.48 10.81
CA PHE A 164 -6.42 8.75 9.89
C PHE A 164 -7.22 7.94 8.88
N LEU A 165 -7.58 6.69 9.18
CA LEU A 165 -8.12 5.79 8.18
C LEU A 165 -9.65 5.68 8.24
N GLY A 166 -10.26 6.17 9.31
CA GLY A 166 -11.68 6.04 9.58
C GLY A 166 -12.06 4.78 10.36
N ASP A 167 -13.18 4.87 11.05
CA ASP A 167 -13.82 3.80 11.80
C ASP A 167 -14.87 3.08 10.95
N VAL A 168 -15.32 1.91 11.43
CA VAL A 168 -16.26 1.04 10.73
C VAL A 168 -17.63 0.95 11.42
N ASP A 169 -18.67 0.69 10.62
CA ASP A 169 -19.99 0.33 11.13
C ASP A 169 -20.04 -1.13 11.64
N GLU A 170 -21.22 -1.56 12.12
CA GLU A 170 -21.47 -2.92 12.60
C GLU A 170 -21.20 -4.01 11.54
N ASN A 171 -21.23 -3.65 10.25
CA ASN A 171 -20.97 -4.55 9.13
C ASN A 171 -19.50 -4.56 8.69
N GLY A 172 -18.68 -3.68 9.25
CA GLY A 172 -17.27 -3.48 8.93
C GLY A 172 -17.01 -2.49 7.80
N PHE A 173 -18.01 -1.70 7.36
CA PHE A 173 -17.80 -0.68 6.33
C PHE A 173 -17.23 0.59 6.92
N VAL A 174 -16.22 1.16 6.27
CA VAL A 174 -15.60 2.43 6.69
C VAL A 174 -16.58 3.57 6.43
N VAL A 175 -17.03 4.21 7.51
CA VAL A 175 -18.08 5.24 7.48
C VAL A 175 -17.61 6.62 7.93
N THR A 176 -16.39 6.72 8.47
CA THR A 176 -15.81 7.99 8.91
C THR A 176 -14.41 8.23 8.34
N GLY A 177 -13.82 9.38 8.66
CA GLY A 177 -12.46 9.75 8.24
C GLY A 177 -12.33 10.12 6.75
N PRO A 178 -11.09 10.39 6.29
CA PRO A 178 -10.82 10.95 4.97
C PRO A 178 -11.18 10.02 3.80
N TYR A 179 -11.37 8.72 4.06
CA TYR A 179 -11.68 7.70 3.04
C TYR A 179 -13.10 7.12 3.16
N ALA A 180 -13.96 7.73 3.98
CA ALA A 180 -15.37 7.39 3.99
C ALA A 180 -15.96 7.47 2.57
N ASN A 181 -16.91 6.58 2.27
CA ASN A 181 -17.61 6.51 0.97
C ASN A 181 -16.73 6.18 -0.25
N TRP A 182 -15.50 5.73 -0.04
CA TRP A 182 -14.69 5.19 -1.13
C TRP A 182 -15.33 3.92 -1.68
N THR A 183 -15.85 3.99 -2.91
CA THR A 183 -16.32 2.80 -3.62
C THR A 183 -15.14 1.94 -4.06
N THR A 184 -15.35 0.63 -4.04
CA THR A 184 -14.32 -0.34 -4.44
C THR A 184 -14.56 -0.80 -5.88
N MET A 185 -13.50 -1.25 -6.56
CA MET A 185 -13.54 -1.77 -7.91
C MET A 185 -14.33 -3.08 -8.03
N GLU A 186 -14.58 -3.79 -6.93
CA GLU A 186 -15.52 -4.91 -6.91
C GLU A 186 -16.98 -4.48 -6.72
N GLY A 187 -17.27 -3.18 -6.79
CA GLY A 187 -18.63 -2.64 -6.73
C GLY A 187 -19.18 -2.45 -5.33
N ARG A 188 -18.34 -2.47 -4.28
CA ARG A 188 -18.80 -2.13 -2.92
C ARG A 188 -18.98 -0.62 -2.82
N HIS A 189 -20.01 -0.23 -2.07
CA HIS A 189 -20.32 1.18 -1.82
C HIS A 189 -19.33 1.86 -0.86
N ALA A 190 -18.59 1.07 -0.07
CA ALA A 190 -17.57 1.53 0.86
C ALA A 190 -16.46 0.47 1.03
N ILE A 191 -15.32 0.90 1.56
CA ILE A 191 -14.23 0.02 1.99
C ILE A 191 -14.75 -0.90 3.10
N LEU A 192 -14.44 -2.21 3.01
CA LEU A 192 -14.78 -3.18 4.05
C LEU A 192 -13.51 -3.53 4.85
N ARG A 193 -13.51 -3.29 6.16
CA ARG A 193 -12.48 -3.73 7.10
C ARG A 193 -13.08 -4.64 8.17
N ARG A 194 -12.47 -5.82 8.37
CA ARG A 194 -12.92 -6.80 9.36
C ARG A 194 -11.78 -7.19 10.29
N PHE A 195 -11.51 -6.32 11.26
CA PHE A 195 -10.43 -6.53 12.21
C PHE A 195 -10.61 -7.81 13.01
N GLY A 196 -9.53 -8.60 13.11
CA GLY A 196 -9.47 -9.89 13.82
C GLY A 196 -10.56 -10.92 13.48
N ALA A 197 -11.23 -10.79 12.33
CA ALA A 197 -12.10 -11.85 11.81
C ALA A 197 -11.30 -13.08 11.37
N ASN A 198 -10.00 -12.90 11.09
CA ASN A 198 -9.08 -13.99 10.83
C ASN A 198 -8.25 -14.27 12.10
N SER A 199 -8.42 -15.44 12.68
CA SER A 199 -7.66 -15.90 13.87
C SER A 199 -6.16 -16.06 13.61
N ALA A 200 -5.73 -16.08 12.36
CA ALA A 200 -4.35 -16.18 11.94
C ALA A 200 -3.78 -14.83 11.44
N GLY A 201 -4.35 -13.69 11.81
CA GLY A 201 -3.78 -12.38 11.48
C GLY A 201 -3.20 -11.69 12.73
N GLU A 202 -1.94 -11.25 12.66
CA GLU A 202 -1.30 -10.36 13.66
C GLU A 202 -0.49 -9.19 13.04
N LEU A 203 -0.53 -8.00 13.63
CA LEU A 203 0.28 -6.88 13.14
C LEU A 203 1.77 -7.25 13.10
N LEU A 204 2.55 -6.58 12.24
CA LEU A 204 4.00 -6.72 12.30
C LEU A 204 4.46 -6.27 13.68
N SER A 205 5.21 -7.10 14.39
CA SER A 205 5.78 -6.77 15.70
C SER A 205 7.27 -6.55 15.60
N ASN A 206 7.87 -5.94 16.63
CA ASN A 206 9.32 -5.74 16.71
C ASN A 206 10.09 -7.07 16.53
N ALA A 207 9.63 -8.15 17.16
CA ALA A 207 10.24 -9.46 17.02
C ALA A 207 10.22 -9.99 15.57
N ARG A 208 9.17 -9.67 14.78
CA ARG A 208 9.11 -10.04 13.36
C ARG A 208 10.06 -9.20 12.52
N VAL A 209 10.13 -7.90 12.79
CA VAL A 209 11.07 -7.00 12.10
C VAL A 209 12.50 -7.48 12.35
N ASP A 210 12.84 -7.76 13.60
CA ASP A 210 14.17 -8.26 13.98
C ASP A 210 14.48 -9.59 13.31
N TRP A 211 13.50 -10.50 13.24
CA TRP A 211 13.68 -11.77 12.56
C TRP A 211 13.97 -11.58 11.06
N ILE A 212 13.23 -10.71 10.37
CA ILE A 212 13.42 -10.44 8.93
C ILE A 212 14.77 -9.75 8.69
N ALA A 213 15.09 -8.71 9.47
CA ALA A 213 16.27 -7.88 9.28
C ALA A 213 17.57 -8.63 9.60
N ASN A 214 17.55 -9.50 10.60
CA ASN A 214 18.73 -10.25 11.02
C ASN A 214 18.80 -11.67 10.42
N ASN A 215 17.87 -12.05 9.51
CA ASN A 215 17.91 -13.36 8.89
C ASN A 215 19.07 -13.44 7.87
N PRO A 216 20.05 -14.35 8.05
CA PRO A 216 21.13 -14.50 7.09
C PRO A 216 20.69 -15.22 5.80
N ASP A 217 19.55 -15.92 5.83
CA ASP A 217 19.02 -16.63 4.66
C ASP A 217 18.03 -15.74 3.89
N MET A 218 18.50 -15.24 2.75
CA MET A 218 17.68 -14.44 1.84
C MET A 218 16.44 -15.19 1.34
N ASN A 219 16.47 -16.53 1.24
CA ASN A 219 15.30 -17.30 0.82
C ASN A 219 14.21 -17.27 1.89
N MET A 220 14.57 -17.23 3.18
CA MET A 220 13.62 -17.08 4.28
C MET A 220 13.01 -15.68 4.28
N VAL A 221 13.81 -14.65 3.99
CA VAL A 221 13.33 -13.26 3.84
C VAL A 221 12.37 -13.13 2.67
N LEU A 222 12.76 -13.61 1.49
CA LEU A 222 11.95 -13.51 0.26
C LEU A 222 10.74 -14.46 0.27
N GLY A 223 10.87 -15.60 0.94
CA GLY A 223 9.83 -16.62 1.14
C GLY A 223 8.89 -16.34 2.31
N SER A 224 9.15 -15.32 3.13
CA SER A 224 8.28 -14.89 4.25
C SER A 224 6.84 -14.54 3.83
N THR A 225 6.64 -14.33 2.52
CA THR A 225 5.35 -14.02 1.88
C THR A 225 4.57 -15.26 1.48
N MET A 226 5.17 -16.45 1.54
CA MET A 226 4.51 -17.70 1.17
C MET A 226 3.53 -18.13 2.28
N PRO A 227 2.33 -18.63 1.92
CA PRO A 227 1.42 -19.19 2.90
C PRO A 227 2.03 -20.47 3.49
N LEU A 228 2.54 -20.40 4.72
CA LEU A 228 3.08 -21.58 5.41
C LEU A 228 1.93 -22.55 5.76
N THR A 229 2.02 -23.79 5.28
CA THR A 229 1.33 -24.93 5.89
C THR A 229 2.13 -25.39 7.11
N VAL A 230 1.42 -25.60 8.21
CA VAL A 230 1.96 -26.05 9.50
C VAL A 230 2.73 -27.38 9.38
N TRP A 231 3.97 -27.41 9.88
CA TRP A 231 4.70 -28.62 10.32
C TRP A 231 5.25 -28.35 11.74
N PRO A 232 5.53 -29.37 12.57
CA PRO A 232 5.24 -29.38 14.02
C PRO A 232 6.26 -28.61 14.89
N PHE A 233 6.83 -27.53 14.39
CA PHE A 233 7.44 -26.51 15.24
C PHE A 233 6.36 -25.49 15.62
N LYS A 234 5.94 -25.57 16.88
CA LYS A 234 5.04 -24.60 17.50
C LYS A 234 5.59 -23.17 17.27
N LYS A 235 4.75 -22.34 16.65
CA LYS A 235 4.85 -20.87 16.50
C LYS A 235 5.80 -20.34 15.41
N ILE A 236 5.36 -20.43 14.16
CA ILE A 236 5.65 -19.38 13.16
C ILE A 236 4.30 -18.96 12.58
N THR A 237 3.78 -17.80 12.99
CA THR A 237 2.41 -17.33 12.72
C THR A 237 2.30 -16.52 11.43
N LYS A 238 1.08 -16.41 10.92
CA LYS A 238 0.66 -15.64 9.75
C LYS A 238 0.27 -14.22 10.21
N SER A 239 0.61 -13.19 9.44
CA SER A 239 0.45 -11.76 9.80
C SER A 239 -0.84 -11.12 9.24
N PHE A 240 -1.15 -9.94 9.78
CA PHE A 240 -2.32 -9.06 9.65
C PHE A 240 -2.11 -7.95 8.63
N LEU A 241 -3.26 -7.43 8.20
CA LEU A 241 -3.53 -6.74 6.95
C LEU A 241 -4.40 -5.57 7.31
N ILE A 242 -3.98 -4.40 6.88
CA ILE A 242 -4.75 -3.18 6.98
C ILE A 242 -4.71 -2.56 5.60
N ASP A 243 -5.90 -2.43 5.05
CA ASP A 243 -6.18 -2.14 3.66
C ASP A 243 -6.27 -0.62 3.49
N GLU A 244 -5.11 0.03 3.62
CA GLU A 244 -4.94 1.49 3.55
C GLU A 244 -3.95 1.97 2.50
N PRO A 245 -4.16 3.17 1.94
CA PRO A 245 -3.24 3.76 0.99
C PRO A 245 -1.81 4.03 1.54
N PHE A 246 -1.56 3.70 2.80
CA PHE A 246 -0.35 3.96 3.59
C PHE A 246 0.41 2.71 4.07
N SER A 247 -0.08 1.50 3.82
CA SER A 247 0.59 0.30 4.31
C SER A 247 1.78 -0.07 3.41
N ILE A 248 2.94 0.50 3.68
CA ILE A 248 4.21 0.01 3.16
C ILE A 248 4.63 -1.16 4.08
N ILE A 249 4.37 -2.37 3.61
CA ILE A 249 4.83 -3.64 4.19
C ILE A 249 4.10 -4.01 5.50
N ASN A 250 2.85 -4.46 5.36
CA ASN A 250 2.25 -5.41 6.28
C ASN A 250 1.77 -6.61 5.45
N TYR A 251 2.36 -7.77 5.73
CA TYR A 251 2.23 -8.96 4.92
C TYR A 251 0.77 -9.44 4.90
N ARG A 252 0.19 -9.39 3.67
CA ARG A 252 -1.13 -9.86 3.17
C ARG A 252 -2.17 -8.73 2.83
N THR A 253 -1.75 -7.59 2.30
CA THR A 253 -2.69 -6.52 1.85
C THR A 253 -3.80 -6.96 0.88
N LYS A 254 -5.00 -6.42 1.08
CA LYS A 254 -6.07 -6.19 0.11
C LYS A 254 -6.29 -4.67 0.00
N LEU A 255 -5.35 -3.95 -0.59
CA LEU A 255 -5.67 -2.69 -1.26
C LEU A 255 -5.61 -2.90 -2.74
N LEU A 256 -6.32 -2.03 -3.44
CA LEU A 256 -6.39 -1.95 -4.89
C LEU A 256 -7.48 -2.81 -5.51
N SER A 257 -8.53 -3.11 -4.74
CA SER A 257 -9.86 -3.28 -5.29
C SER A 257 -10.85 -2.52 -4.45
#